data_AF-A0A8J7UBI1-F1
#
_entry.id   AF-A0A8J7UBI1-F1
#
_cell.length_a   1.000
_cell.length_b   1.000
_cell.length_c   1.000
_cell.angle_alpha   90.00
_cell.angle_beta   90.00
_cell.angle_gamma   90.00
#
_symmetry.space_group_name_H-M   'P 1'
#
loop_
_entity.id
_entity.type
_entity.pdbx_description
1 polymer ?
#
loop_
_entity_poly.entity_id
_entity_poly.type
_entity_poly.pdbx_seq_one_letter_code
_entity_poly.pdbx_strand_id
1 'polypeptide(L)'
;GRRWEIDVMGLRGTDLVCFDCKQWKTWGKESAVLRSAEEHASRVEALSRVQAKPKDFEAVWNAVKIYPALVTLLDIDRRVSAGCFVVPVSNLNSFLDDFYDLRGLVKPFKAEAVEENPRRG
;
A
#
# COMPACT_ATOMS: atom_id res chain seq x y z
N GLY A 1 14.10 12.94 11.76
CA GLY A 1 13.26 12.46 10.63
C GLY A 1 12.54 11.20 11.06
N ARG A 2 11.28 11.02 10.66
CA ARG A 2 10.59 9.72 10.82
C ARG A 2 11.03 8.83 9.65
N ARG A 3 11.58 7.65 9.94
CA ARG A 3 11.85 6.62 8.94
C ARG A 3 10.58 5.76 8.86
N TRP A 4 9.98 5.70 7.68
CA TRP A 4 8.84 4.84 7.41
C TRP A 4 9.33 3.59 6.68
N GLU A 5 8.73 2.45 6.99
CA GLU A 5 9.05 1.16 6.40
C GLU A 5 7.78 0.59 5.75
N ILE A 6 7.94 0.03 4.56
CA ILE A 6 6.95 -0.73 3.82
C ILE A 6 7.62 -2.05 3.50
N ASP A 7 7.04 -3.17 3.94
CA ASP A 7 7.70 -4.47 3.93
C ASP A 7 7.93 -4.96 2.48
N VAL A 8 6.89 -4.87 1.65
CA VAL A 8 6.94 -5.34 0.25
C VAL A 8 6.18 -4.38 -0.66
N MET A 9 6.70 -4.17 -1.85
CA MET A 9 6.06 -3.40 -2.92
C MET A 9 5.98 -4.23 -4.20
N GLY A 10 4.79 -4.33 -4.78
CA GLY A 10 4.55 -5.01 -6.06
C GLY A 10 4.03 -4.04 -7.10
N LEU A 11 4.71 -3.92 -8.24
CA LEU A 11 4.30 -3.08 -9.36
C LEU A 11 3.84 -3.94 -10.54
N ARG A 12 2.67 -3.63 -11.11
CA ARG A 12 2.23 -4.15 -12.41
C ARG A 12 1.60 -3.04 -13.25
N GLY A 13 2.26 -2.69 -14.35
CA GLY A 13 1.90 -1.51 -15.15
C GLY A 13 2.08 -0.23 -14.33
N THR A 14 0.99 0.48 -14.05
CA THR A 14 0.98 1.68 -13.19
C THR A 14 0.36 1.45 -11.82
N ASP A 15 -0.03 0.21 -11.48
CA ASP A 15 -0.63 -0.09 -10.18
C ASP A 15 0.46 -0.64 -9.25
N LEU A 16 0.74 0.09 -8.17
CA LEU A 16 1.69 -0.26 -7.12
C LEU A 16 0.91 -0.68 -5.87
N VAL A 17 1.10 -1.91 -5.41
CA VAL A 17 0.54 -2.38 -4.14
C VAL A 17 1.63 -2.41 -3.09
N CYS A 18 1.41 -1.71 -1.99
CA CYS A 18 2.30 -1.65 -0.84
C CYS A 18 1.76 -2.57 0.26
N PHE A 19 2.49 -3.62 0.60
CA PHE A 19 2.12 -4.59 1.61
C PHE A 19 2.81 -4.30 2.96
N ASP A 20 2.04 -4.39 4.04
CA ASP A 20 2.53 -4.49 5.42
C ASP A 20 2.05 -5.82 5.99
N CYS A 21 2.96 -6.63 6.51
CA CYS A 21 2.68 -7.97 7.03
C CYS A 21 2.74 -7.94 8.55
N LYS A 22 1.58 -8.00 9.22
CA LYS A 22 1.52 -8.00 10.68
C LYS A 22 1.13 -9.39 11.21
N GLN A 23 1.98 -9.90 12.10
CA GLN A 23 1.69 -11.09 12.90
C GLN A 23 1.44 -10.68 14.36
N TRP A 24 0.29 -11.05 14.90
CA TRP A 24 -0.02 -10.87 16.33
C TRP A 24 0.14 -12.21 17.06
N LYS A 25 0.86 -12.20 18.19
CA LYS A 25 1.16 -13.41 18.98
C LYS A 25 -0.06 -14.00 19.72
N THR A 26 -1.11 -13.21 19.88
CA THR A 26 -2.39 -13.60 20.47
C THR A 26 -3.46 -13.27 19.46
N TRP A 27 -4.61 -13.98 19.49
CA TRP A 27 -5.80 -13.65 18.71
C TRP A 27 -6.05 -12.14 18.75
N GLY A 28 -5.57 -11.44 17.72
CA GLY A 28 -5.56 -9.99 17.70
C GLY A 28 -7.01 -9.54 17.64
N LYS A 29 -7.38 -8.58 18.47
CA LYS A 29 -8.70 -7.97 18.36
C LYS A 29 -8.78 -7.31 16.99
N GLU A 30 -9.91 -7.45 16.31
CA GLU A 30 -10.21 -6.79 15.04
C GLU A 30 -9.78 -5.32 15.04
N SER A 31 -9.98 -4.60 16.14
CA SER A 31 -9.53 -3.21 16.32
C SER A 31 -8.03 -2.97 16.10
N ALA A 32 -7.17 -3.93 16.46
CA ALA A 32 -5.74 -3.84 16.21
C ALA A 32 -5.42 -3.94 14.71
N VAL A 33 -6.10 -4.85 13.99
CA VAL A 33 -5.99 -4.97 12.53
C VAL A 33 -6.37 -3.66 11.87
N LEU A 34 -7.49 -3.05 12.28
CA LEU A 34 -7.97 -1.79 11.71
C LEU A 34 -7.04 -0.63 11.95
N ARG A 35 -6.54 -0.52 13.17
CA ARG A 35 -5.55 0.51 13.50
C ARG A 35 -4.28 0.33 12.66
N SER A 36 -3.80 -0.90 12.49
CA SER A 36 -2.65 -1.16 11.62
C SER A 36 -2.93 -0.83 10.15
N ALA A 37 -4.15 -1.08 9.66
CA ALA A 37 -4.55 -0.72 8.30
C ALA A 37 -4.54 0.80 8.08
N GLU A 38 -5.04 1.58 9.05
CA GLU A 38 -5.01 3.04 9.04
C GLU A 38 -3.59 3.61 9.13
N GLU A 39 -2.77 3.07 10.03
CA GLU A 39 -1.36 3.45 10.15
C GLU A 39 -0.60 3.15 8.84
N HIS A 40 -0.86 2.00 8.22
CA HIS A 40 -0.26 1.65 6.93
C HIS A 40 -0.72 2.57 5.79
N ALA A 41 -2.02 2.85 5.70
CA ALA A 41 -2.55 3.80 4.71
C ALA A 41 -1.85 5.17 4.82
N SER A 42 -1.64 5.65 6.04
CA SER A 42 -0.91 6.90 6.30
C SER A 42 0.55 6.86 5.83
N ARG A 43 1.23 5.71 5.96
CA ARG A 43 2.60 5.52 5.44
C ARG A 43 2.64 5.55 3.92
N VAL A 44 1.67 4.89 3.29
CA VAL A 44 1.56 4.84 1.83
C VAL A 44 1.17 6.20 1.25
N GLU A 45 0.34 6.97 1.94
CA GLU A 45 0.10 8.37 1.60
C GLU A 45 1.40 9.19 1.68
N ALA A 46 2.18 9.03 2.75
CA ALA A 46 3.45 9.72 2.86
C ALA A 46 4.41 9.33 1.72
N LEU A 47 4.45 8.05 1.33
CA LEU A 47 5.21 7.56 0.19
C LEU A 47 4.78 8.26 -1.12
N SER A 48 3.48 8.45 -1.33
CA SER A 48 2.98 9.06 -2.57
C SER A 48 3.45 10.50 -2.77
N ARG A 49 3.91 11.17 -1.71
CA ARG A 49 4.40 12.55 -1.71
C ARG A 49 5.93 12.65 -1.76
N VAL A 50 6.62 11.52 -1.77
CA VAL A 50 8.09 11.51 -1.81
C VAL A 50 8.56 11.90 -3.21
N GLN A 51 9.35 12.97 -3.29
CA GLN A 51 9.94 13.43 -4.55
C GLN A 51 11.12 12.55 -5.02
N ALA A 52 11.73 11.79 -4.10
CA ALA A 52 12.75 10.81 -4.45
C ALA A 52 12.10 9.54 -5.02
N LYS A 53 12.10 9.40 -6.34
CA LYS A 53 11.54 8.23 -7.02
C LYS A 53 12.36 6.99 -6.67
N PRO A 54 11.73 5.87 -6.25
CA PRO A 54 12.42 4.60 -6.21
C PRO A 54 12.92 4.28 -7.62
N LYS A 55 14.21 3.95 -7.77
CA LYS A 55 14.86 3.75 -9.09
C LYS A 55 14.08 2.76 -9.96
N ASP A 56 13.56 1.70 -9.35
CA ASP A 56 12.81 0.65 -10.05
C ASP A 56 11.46 1.13 -10.61
N PHE A 57 10.96 2.29 -10.17
CA PHE A 57 9.66 2.86 -10.55
C PHE A 57 9.77 4.21 -11.27
N GLU A 58 10.98 4.74 -11.48
CA GLU A 58 11.21 6.11 -11.93
C GLU A 58 10.51 6.45 -13.25
N ALA A 59 10.52 5.52 -14.21
CA ALA A 59 9.91 5.70 -15.53
C ALA A 59 8.38 5.83 -15.50
N VAL A 60 7.73 5.26 -14.49
CA VAL A 60 6.26 5.23 -14.39
C VAL A 60 5.72 6.07 -13.24
N TRP A 61 6.56 6.53 -12.31
CA TRP A 61 6.17 7.10 -11.02
C TRP A 61 5.03 8.10 -11.12
N ASN A 62 5.10 9.08 -12.04
CA ASN A 62 4.09 10.12 -12.20
C ASN A 62 2.69 9.61 -12.60
N ALA A 63 2.59 8.38 -13.11
CA ALA A 63 1.34 7.72 -13.46
C ALA A 63 0.92 6.64 -12.43
N VAL A 64 1.73 6.40 -11.39
CA VAL A 64 1.50 5.30 -10.45
C VAL A 64 0.28 5.59 -9.56
N LYS A 65 -0.58 4.58 -9.45
CA LYS A 65 -1.67 4.45 -8.50
C LYS A 65 -1.21 3.53 -7.38
N ILE A 66 -1.11 4.05 -6.17
CA ILE A 66 -0.57 3.35 -5.02
C ILE A 66 -1.71 2.86 -4.12
N TYR A 67 -1.71 1.57 -3.82
CA TYR A 67 -2.73 0.89 -3.03
C TYR A 67 -2.10 0.28 -1.77
N PRO A 68 -2.54 0.66 -0.56
CA PRO A 68 -2.12 -0.04 0.65
C PRO A 68 -2.89 -1.36 0.81
N ALA A 69 -2.18 -2.42 1.18
CA ALA A 69 -2.73 -3.71 1.57
C ALA A 69 -2.08 -4.21 2.86
N LEU A 70 -2.87 -4.42 3.91
CA LEU A 70 -2.43 -5.05 5.15
C LEU A 70 -2.65 -6.56 5.04
N VAL A 71 -1.58 -7.33 5.13
CA VAL A 71 -1.63 -8.78 5.20
C VAL A 71 -1.65 -9.23 6.66
N THR A 72 -2.64 -10.05 7.01
CA THR A 72 -2.95 -10.47 8.38
C THR A 72 -3.08 -11.99 8.49
N LEU A 73 -2.73 -12.56 9.65
CA LEU A 73 -3.06 -13.97 9.96
C LEU A 73 -4.53 -14.15 10.36
N LEU A 74 -5.21 -13.08 10.76
CA LEU A 74 -6.59 -13.10 11.20
C LEU A 74 -7.51 -12.95 9.99
N ASP A 75 -8.51 -13.83 9.93
CA ASP A 75 -9.65 -13.66 9.04
C ASP A 75 -10.69 -12.74 9.71
N ILE A 76 -10.90 -11.56 9.12
CA ILE A 76 -11.90 -10.61 9.58
C ILE A 76 -12.90 -10.36 8.45
N ASP A 77 -14.18 -10.17 8.81
CA ASP A 77 -15.26 -9.93 7.84
C ASP A 77 -15.25 -8.47 7.31
N ARG A 78 -14.07 -8.00 6.90
CA ARG A 78 -13.90 -6.67 6.31
C ARG A 78 -12.71 -6.65 5.37
N ARG A 79 -12.99 -6.41 4.09
CA ARG A 79 -11.99 -6.36 3.01
C ARG A 79 -11.26 -5.02 2.89
N VAL A 80 -11.86 -3.94 3.38
CA VAL A 80 -11.29 -2.58 3.29
C VAL A 80 -11.49 -1.83 4.60
N SER A 81 -10.44 -1.17 5.08
CA SER A 81 -10.46 -0.27 6.23
C SER A 81 -9.59 0.94 5.97
N ALA A 82 -10.09 2.16 6.21
CA ALA A 82 -9.34 3.41 6.03
C ALA A 82 -8.63 3.54 4.66
N GLY A 83 -9.26 3.05 3.59
CA GLY A 83 -8.67 3.06 2.25
C GLY A 83 -7.53 2.05 2.05
N CYS A 84 -7.41 1.04 2.92
CA CYS A 84 -6.44 -0.05 2.85
C CYS A 84 -7.16 -1.39 2.73
N PHE A 85 -6.69 -2.23 1.80
CA PHE A 85 -7.14 -3.61 1.73
C PHE A 85 -6.70 -4.35 3.00
N VAL A 86 -7.59 -5.15 3.57
CA VAL A 86 -7.25 -6.08 4.64
C VAL A 86 -7.36 -7.49 4.09
N VAL A 87 -6.24 -8.20 4.05
CA VAL A 87 -6.10 -9.45 3.31
C VAL A 87 -5.58 -10.53 4.27
N PRO A 88 -6.41 -11.52 4.64
CA PRO A 88 -5.92 -12.71 5.30
C PRO A 88 -4.85 -13.38 4.45
N VAL A 89 -3.73 -13.82 5.04
CA VAL A 89 -2.63 -14.43 4.28
C VAL A 89 -3.08 -15.68 3.50
N SER A 90 -4.07 -16.41 4.03
CA SER A 90 -4.70 -17.56 3.36
C SER A 90 -5.39 -17.18 2.05
N ASN A 91 -5.82 -15.93 1.91
CA ASN A 91 -6.54 -15.41 0.75
C ASN A 91 -5.65 -14.51 -0.13
N LEU A 92 -4.34 -14.42 0.15
CA LEU A 92 -3.44 -13.51 -0.58
C LEU A 92 -3.36 -13.85 -2.06
N ASN A 93 -3.27 -15.13 -2.43
CA ASN A 93 -3.21 -15.54 -3.84
C ASN A 93 -4.49 -15.13 -4.60
N SER A 94 -5.67 -15.49 -4.08
CA SER A 94 -6.94 -15.08 -4.68
C SER A 94 -7.10 -13.55 -4.73
N PHE A 95 -6.63 -12.82 -3.71
CA PHE A 95 -6.65 -11.36 -3.73
C PHE A 95 -5.81 -10.79 -4.87
N LEU A 96 -4.63 -11.37 -5.14
CA LEU A 96 -3.76 -10.94 -6.24
C LEU A 96 -4.37 -11.26 -7.61
N ASP A 97 -4.99 -12.43 -7.75
CA ASP A 97 -5.69 -12.83 -8.97
C ASP A 97 -6.87 -11.89 -9.28
N ASP A 98 -7.67 -11.57 -8.25
CA ASP A 98 -8.86 -10.72 -8.35
C ASP A 98 -8.55 -9.21 -8.22
N PHE A 99 -7.28 -8.83 -8.04
CA PHE A 99 -6.90 -7.45 -7.66
C PHE A 99 -7.47 -6.40 -8.61
N TYR A 100 -7.45 -6.65 -9.92
CA TYR A 100 -7.91 -5.68 -10.92
C TYR A 100 -9.41 -5.41 -10.87
N ASP A 101 -10.19 -6.38 -10.41
CA ASP A 101 -11.63 -6.24 -10.19
C ASP A 101 -11.91 -5.56 -8.84
N LEU A 102 -11.09 -5.87 -7.82
CA LEU A 102 -11.22 -5.33 -6.47
C LEU A 102 -10.68 -3.90 -6.30
N ARG A 103 -9.71 -3.46 -7.13
CA ARG A 103 -9.01 -2.17 -6.94
C ARG A 103 -9.93 -0.96 -6.90
N GLY A 104 -11.14 -1.05 -7.47
CA GLY A 104 -12.15 0.00 -7.43
C GLY A 104 -12.73 0.26 -6.03
N LEU A 105 -12.58 -0.70 -5.10
CA LEU A 105 -13.03 -0.58 -3.71
C LEU A 105 -12.16 0.38 -2.88
N VAL A 106 -10.95 0.67 -3.35
CA VAL A 106 -9.99 1.56 -2.69
C VAL A 106 -9.63 2.69 -3.65
N LYS A 107 -9.78 3.94 -3.18
CA LYS A 107 -9.26 5.10 -3.91
C LYS A 107 -7.73 5.09 -3.80
N PRO A 108 -6.97 4.98 -4.91
CA PRO A 108 -5.53 4.96 -4.84
C PRO A 108 -4.95 6.33 -4.46
N PHE A 109 -3.80 6.33 -3.81
CA PHE A 109 -2.94 7.51 -3.75
C PHE A 109 -2.27 7.70 -5.11
N LYS A 110 -2.16 8.95 -5.55
CA LYS A 110 -1.39 9.29 -6.75
C LYS A 110 -0.02 9.73 -6.32
N ALA A 111 1.01 9.14 -6.93
CA ALA A 111 2.36 9.65 -6.79
C ALA A 111 2.44 11.09 -7.30
N GLU A 112 2.98 11.99 -6.49
CA GLU A 112 3.19 13.38 -6.88
C GLU A 112 4.29 13.47 -7.95
N ALA A 113 4.08 14.35 -8.92
CA ALA A 113 5.09 14.63 -9.92
C ALA A 113 6.30 15.30 -9.27
N VAL A 114 7.49 14.83 -9.62
CA VAL A 114 8.72 15.54 -9.23
C VAL A 114 8.84 16.76 -10.11
N GLU A 115 8.83 17.96 -9.51
CA GLU A 115 9.25 19.17 -10.22
C GLU A 115 10.72 19.00 -10.62
N GLU A 116 10.99 18.90 -11.93
CA GLU A 116 12.35 18.97 -12.43
C GLU A 116 12.90 20.36 -12.10
N ASN A 117 13.87 20.43 -11.19
CA ASN A 117 14.58 21.66 -10.90
C ASN A 117 15.63 21.89 -12.01
N PRO A 118 15.47 22.89 -12.90
CA PRO A 118 16.31 23.05 -14.09
C PRO A 118 17.75 23.54 -13.79
N ARG A 119 18.19 23.55 -12.53
CA ARG A 119 19.48 24.13 -12.08
C ARG A 119 20.57 23.12 -11.72
N ARG A 120 20.47 21.87 -12.17
CA ARG A 120 21.56 20.89 -12.07
C ARG A 120 21.93 20.35 -13.44
N GLY A 121 22.56 21.22 -14.23
CA GLY A 121 23.36 20.91 -15.42
C GLY A 121 24.77 21.44 -15.21
#